data_AF-A0A957HS13-F1
#
_entry.id   AF-A0A957HS13-F1
#
_cell.length_a   1.000
_cell.length_b   1.000
_cell.length_c   1.000
_cell.angle_alpha   90.00
_cell.angle_beta   90.00
_cell.angle_gamma   90.00
#
_symmetry.space_group_name_H-M   'P 1'
#
loop_
_entity.id
_entity.type
_entity.pdbx_description
1 polymer ?
#
loop_
_entity_poly.entity_id
_entity_poly.type
_entity_poly.pdbx_seq_one_letter_code
_entity_poly.pdbx_strand_id
1 'polypeptide(L)'
;MISENVVWEEIWPIVEQLIEATLAENGDAIAGLLLPGEQAAEMLDLFGFSVFDILLKTVLGRGSLGLTRAIETENGRFVHIEYAWPEPEAVENSFTATDIVTVTLTWVESAWCIVEVNPSGIDMPITGPRARGLLASSKTLSEKDKVPSEPWILPFALYGGMLQIPLRAEAIADDVEALFLPGLQHRTYGVMALIRGRRLWRDFKAAAQPTPDKPAGWAAALEFIMSEQNMRSQTQAAVGKLYKTNLSTMVPRIKQIKKALNISGQDERYTDIQSNQIVYGNEDGEVKG
;
A
#
# COMPACT_ATOMS: atom_id res chain seq x y z
N MET A 1 21.13 15.09 7.04
CA MET A 1 20.93 15.94 5.85
C MET A 1 21.68 15.32 4.70
N ILE A 2 20.92 14.73 3.79
CA ILE A 2 21.41 14.01 2.63
C ILE A 2 22.03 14.96 1.61
N SER A 3 23.17 14.59 1.05
CA SER A 3 23.86 15.40 0.04
C SER A 3 23.33 15.10 -1.36
N GLU A 4 23.40 16.09 -2.24
CA GLU A 4 23.02 15.96 -3.65
C GLU A 4 23.81 14.82 -4.35
N ASN A 5 25.11 14.69 -4.05
CA ASN A 5 25.94 13.60 -4.59
C ASN A 5 25.42 12.22 -4.17
N VAL A 6 25.02 12.05 -2.90
CA VAL A 6 24.45 10.78 -2.43
C VAL A 6 23.12 10.48 -3.14
N VAL A 7 22.29 11.51 -3.35
CA VAL A 7 21.04 11.35 -4.09
C VAL A 7 21.30 10.85 -5.51
N TRP A 8 22.17 11.51 -6.27
CA TRP A 8 22.38 11.18 -7.69
C TRP A 8 23.24 9.94 -7.94
N GLU A 9 24.27 9.69 -7.12
CA GLU A 9 25.24 8.62 -7.38
C GLU A 9 24.89 7.31 -6.67
N GLU A 10 24.11 7.35 -5.57
CA GLU A 10 23.83 6.16 -4.76
C GLU A 10 22.34 5.78 -4.72
N ILE A 11 21.43 6.75 -4.62
CA ILE A 11 20.01 6.47 -4.35
C ILE A 11 19.19 6.46 -5.64
N TRP A 12 19.34 7.48 -6.47
CA TRP A 12 18.62 7.60 -7.74
C TRP A 12 18.83 6.37 -8.64
N PRO A 13 20.04 5.80 -8.77
CA PRO A 13 20.25 4.58 -9.56
C PRO A 13 19.45 3.37 -9.07
N ILE A 14 19.09 3.32 -7.78
CA ILE A 14 18.25 2.25 -7.22
C ILE A 14 16.79 2.43 -7.66
N VAL A 15 16.31 3.68 -7.70
CA VAL A 15 14.98 4.03 -8.22
C VAL A 15 14.89 3.75 -9.73
N GLU A 16 15.92 4.12 -10.50
CA GLU A 16 16.00 3.80 -11.93
C GLU A 16 15.98 2.29 -12.17
N GLN A 17 16.81 1.53 -11.46
CA GLN A 17 16.82 0.06 -11.56
C GLN A 17 15.45 -0.55 -11.26
N LEU A 18 14.70 0.00 -10.29
CA LEU A 18 13.34 -0.46 -10.01
C LEU A 18 12.40 -0.20 -11.21
N ILE A 19 12.47 0.99 -11.81
CA ILE A 19 11.68 1.36 -12.99
C ILE A 19 12.03 0.46 -14.18
N GLU A 20 13.32 0.29 -14.47
CA GLU A 20 13.82 -0.56 -15.56
C GLU A 20 13.41 -2.02 -15.36
N ALA A 21 13.56 -2.57 -14.15
CA ALA A 21 13.14 -3.92 -13.84
C ALA A 21 11.61 -4.10 -13.99
N THR A 22 10.83 -3.07 -13.66
CA THR A 22 9.37 -3.07 -13.87
C THR A 22 9.02 -3.08 -15.35
N LEU A 23 9.66 -2.22 -16.16
CA LEU A 23 9.46 -2.18 -17.62
C LEU A 23 9.91 -3.47 -18.31
N ALA A 24 10.93 -4.15 -17.76
CA ALA A 24 11.40 -5.45 -18.23
C ALA A 24 10.59 -6.63 -17.68
N GLU A 25 9.54 -6.38 -16.89
CA GLU A 25 8.70 -7.39 -16.24
C GLU A 25 9.51 -8.38 -15.36
N ASN A 26 10.67 -7.94 -14.85
CA ASN A 26 11.63 -8.79 -14.16
C ASN A 26 11.41 -8.77 -12.64
N GLY A 27 10.52 -9.64 -12.16
CA GLY A 27 10.20 -9.76 -10.75
C GLY A 27 11.38 -10.07 -9.83
N ASP A 28 12.37 -10.83 -10.29
CA ASP A 28 13.56 -11.18 -9.49
C ASP A 28 14.49 -9.98 -9.31
N ALA A 29 14.67 -9.18 -10.37
CA ALA A 29 15.43 -7.93 -10.29
C ALA A 29 14.74 -6.92 -9.36
N ILE A 30 13.40 -6.80 -9.46
CA ILE A 30 12.63 -5.99 -8.50
C ILE A 30 12.89 -6.50 -7.09
N ALA A 31 12.72 -7.79 -6.82
CA ALA A 31 12.89 -8.39 -5.49
C ALA A 31 14.26 -8.08 -4.87
N GLY A 32 15.33 -8.05 -5.67
CA GLY A 32 16.68 -7.71 -5.22
C GLY A 32 16.87 -6.28 -4.70
N LEU A 33 15.93 -5.37 -5.00
CA LEU A 33 15.97 -3.96 -4.58
C LEU A 33 15.11 -3.68 -3.34
N LEU A 34 14.23 -4.61 -2.95
CA LEU A 34 13.23 -4.37 -1.91
C LEU A 34 13.71 -4.85 -0.54
N LEU A 35 13.35 -4.12 0.52
CA LEU A 35 13.59 -4.59 1.88
C LEU A 35 12.56 -5.68 2.25
N PRO A 36 12.99 -6.92 2.61
CA PRO A 36 12.06 -8.00 2.95
C PRO A 36 11.14 -7.65 4.13
N GLY A 37 9.86 -8.00 4.01
CA GLY A 37 8.84 -7.75 5.04
C GLY A 37 8.27 -6.32 5.07
N GLU A 38 8.81 -5.41 4.24
CA GLU A 38 8.26 -4.07 4.06
C GLU A 38 7.20 -4.01 2.96
N GLN A 39 6.50 -2.87 2.88
CA GLN A 39 5.35 -2.67 2.00
C GLN A 39 5.63 -3.06 0.55
N ALA A 40 6.72 -2.56 -0.05
CA ALA A 40 7.05 -2.85 -1.45
C ALA A 40 7.27 -4.35 -1.69
N ALA A 41 7.98 -5.03 -0.78
CA ALA A 41 8.24 -6.47 -0.89
C ALA A 41 6.95 -7.29 -0.77
N GLU A 42 6.06 -6.93 0.16
CA GLU A 42 4.75 -7.59 0.30
C GLU A 42 3.84 -7.37 -0.93
N MET A 43 3.93 -6.20 -1.58
CA MET A 43 3.24 -5.93 -2.84
C MET A 43 3.74 -6.85 -3.96
N LEU A 44 5.06 -6.95 -4.14
CA LEU A 44 5.66 -7.83 -5.14
C LEU A 44 5.28 -9.29 -4.91
N ASP A 45 5.34 -9.74 -3.66
CA ASP A 45 5.04 -11.11 -3.31
C ASP A 45 3.57 -11.45 -3.66
N LEU A 46 2.62 -10.58 -3.28
CA LEU A 46 1.20 -10.82 -3.54
C LEU A 46 0.77 -10.70 -5.00
N PHE A 47 1.33 -9.73 -5.74
CA PHE A 47 0.78 -9.32 -7.05
C PHE A 47 1.78 -9.42 -8.21
N GLY A 48 3.06 -9.69 -7.92
CA GLY A 48 4.12 -9.72 -8.93
C GLY A 48 4.46 -8.32 -9.45
N PHE A 49 5.18 -8.26 -10.56
CA PHE A 49 5.64 -6.98 -11.14
C PHE A 49 4.49 -6.06 -11.55
N SER A 50 3.32 -6.61 -11.90
CA SER A 50 2.17 -5.83 -12.41
C SER A 50 1.68 -4.74 -11.45
N VAL A 51 1.85 -4.92 -10.14
CA VAL A 51 1.53 -3.88 -9.15
C VAL A 51 2.48 -2.68 -9.27
N PHE A 52 3.76 -2.91 -9.57
CA PHE A 52 4.74 -1.84 -9.75
C PHE A 52 4.47 -1.04 -11.01
N ASP A 53 3.92 -1.67 -12.06
CA ASP A 53 3.54 -0.94 -13.28
C ASP A 53 2.50 0.17 -13.00
N ILE A 54 1.62 -0.10 -12.04
CA ILE A 54 0.62 0.85 -11.55
C ILE A 54 1.25 1.82 -10.53
N LEU A 55 2.00 1.34 -9.54
CA LEU A 55 2.55 2.17 -8.47
C LEU A 55 3.59 3.18 -8.98
N LEU A 56 4.45 2.78 -9.90
CA LEU A 56 5.46 3.63 -10.54
C LEU A 56 4.90 4.43 -11.71
N LYS A 57 3.65 4.16 -12.10
CA LYS A 57 2.96 4.76 -13.25
C LYS A 57 3.70 4.54 -14.58
N THR A 58 4.45 3.46 -14.72
CA THR A 58 5.11 3.10 -15.99
C THR A 58 4.09 2.74 -17.07
N VAL A 59 2.89 2.31 -16.68
CA VAL A 59 1.72 2.08 -17.55
C VAL A 59 1.32 3.32 -18.37
N LEU A 60 1.77 4.52 -17.98
CA LEU A 60 1.54 5.75 -18.74
C LEU A 60 2.31 5.77 -20.07
N GLY A 61 3.36 4.96 -20.23
CA GLY A 61 4.17 4.90 -21.45
C GLY A 61 4.92 6.20 -21.77
N ARG A 62 5.16 7.06 -20.76
CA ARG A 62 5.84 8.35 -20.92
C ARG A 62 7.35 8.12 -21.04
N GLY A 63 7.98 8.81 -22.00
CA GLY A 63 9.40 8.61 -22.33
C GLY A 63 10.40 9.40 -21.49
N SER A 64 9.92 10.29 -20.62
CA SER A 64 10.76 11.13 -19.75
C SER A 64 10.14 11.27 -18.37
N LEU A 65 10.99 11.24 -17.35
CA LEU A 65 10.65 11.59 -15.98
C LEU A 65 11.60 12.70 -15.49
N GLY A 66 11.27 13.32 -14.37
CA GLY A 66 12.16 14.25 -13.68
C GLY A 66 12.10 14.05 -12.18
N LEU A 67 13.25 14.05 -11.51
CA LEU A 67 13.36 14.10 -10.06
C LEU A 67 12.83 15.47 -9.59
N THR A 68 11.84 15.46 -8.70
CA THR A 68 11.18 16.68 -8.22
C THR A 68 11.67 17.06 -6.82
N ARG A 69 11.99 16.06 -5.98
CA ARG A 69 12.37 16.29 -4.59
C ARG A 69 13.11 15.09 -4.00
N ALA A 70 14.03 15.35 -3.08
CA ALA A 70 14.62 14.35 -2.20
C ALA A 70 14.54 14.83 -0.75
N ILE A 71 13.98 14.03 0.16
CA ILE A 71 13.79 14.38 1.57
C ILE A 71 14.33 13.28 2.47
N GLU A 72 14.98 13.68 3.56
CA GLU A 72 15.38 12.79 4.65
C GLU A 72 14.39 12.93 5.82
N THR A 73 13.89 11.82 6.38
CA THR A 73 13.01 11.80 7.54
C THR A 73 13.51 10.83 8.62
N GLU A 74 12.85 10.84 9.79
CA GLU A 74 13.19 9.99 10.94
C GLU A 74 14.68 10.00 11.30
N ASN A 75 15.28 11.19 11.39
CA ASN A 75 16.70 11.38 11.72
C ASN A 75 17.67 10.63 10.79
N GLY A 76 17.37 10.58 9.50
CA GLY A 76 18.25 9.93 8.52
C GLY A 76 17.96 8.47 8.26
N ARG A 77 16.94 7.91 8.93
CA ARG A 77 16.55 6.51 8.72
C ARG A 77 15.93 6.28 7.34
N PHE A 78 15.13 7.23 6.87
CA PHE A 78 14.43 7.12 5.59
C PHE A 78 14.78 8.27 4.67
N VAL A 79 14.96 7.92 3.39
CA VAL A 79 15.10 8.87 2.28
C VAL A 79 13.93 8.67 1.33
N HIS A 80 13.30 9.77 0.93
CA HIS A 80 12.18 9.78 0.01
C HIS A 80 12.61 10.48 -1.26
N ILE A 81 12.51 9.76 -2.38
CA ILE A 81 12.74 10.30 -3.71
C ILE A 81 11.38 10.50 -4.36
N GLU A 82 11.07 11.74 -4.71
CA GLU A 82 9.93 12.07 -5.55
C GLU A 82 10.40 12.32 -6.97
N TYR A 83 9.68 11.72 -7.91
CA TYR A 83 9.81 12.02 -9.32
C TYR A 83 8.42 12.16 -9.93
N ALA A 84 8.35 12.82 -11.07
CA ALA A 84 7.12 12.94 -11.85
C ALA A 84 7.37 12.47 -13.28
N TRP A 85 6.31 12.00 -13.92
CA TRP A 85 6.27 11.81 -15.37
C TRP A 85 5.58 13.03 -15.99
N PRO A 86 6.29 14.03 -16.57
CA PRO A 86 5.62 15.16 -17.21
C PRO A 86 4.75 14.70 -18.39
N GLU A 87 3.70 15.46 -18.71
CA GLU A 87 2.93 15.19 -19.93
C GLU A 87 3.78 15.50 -21.17
N PRO A 88 3.72 14.67 -22.24
CA PRO A 88 4.53 14.88 -23.44
C PRO A 88 4.34 16.24 -24.12
N GLU A 89 3.16 16.85 -23.96
CA GLU A 89 2.78 18.14 -24.55
C GLU A 89 2.81 19.31 -23.55
N ALA A 90 3.24 19.05 -22.30
CA ALA A 90 3.33 20.08 -21.29
C ALA A 90 4.38 21.15 -21.66
N VAL A 91 3.99 22.41 -21.51
CA VAL A 91 4.94 23.54 -21.58
C VAL A 91 5.84 23.49 -20.35
N GLU A 92 7.16 23.57 -20.55
CA GLU A 92 8.17 23.66 -19.47
C GLU A 92 8.19 22.52 -18.43
N ASN A 93 8.20 21.24 -18.84
CA ASN A 93 8.27 20.09 -17.91
C ASN A 93 7.22 20.16 -16.78
N SER A 94 6.08 20.81 -17.01
CA SER A 94 5.07 20.98 -15.99
C SER A 94 4.42 19.63 -15.66
N PHE A 95 4.26 19.35 -14.37
CA PHE A 95 3.58 18.17 -13.86
C PHE A 95 2.55 18.58 -12.82
N THR A 96 1.57 17.72 -12.60
CA THR A 96 0.54 17.88 -11.57
C THR A 96 0.80 16.93 -10.41
N ALA A 97 0.11 17.15 -9.28
CA ALA A 97 0.20 16.24 -8.13
C ALA A 97 -0.17 14.78 -8.49
N THR A 98 -0.96 14.55 -9.55
CA THR A 98 -1.33 13.21 -10.01
C THR A 98 -0.22 12.52 -10.81
N ASP A 99 0.85 13.21 -11.19
CA ASP A 99 1.98 12.64 -11.92
C ASP A 99 3.12 12.19 -11.00
N ILE A 100 3.12 12.65 -9.74
CA ILE A 100 4.20 12.41 -8.77
C ILE A 100 4.14 10.98 -8.23
N VAL A 101 5.29 10.37 -8.05
CA VAL A 101 5.50 9.11 -7.32
C VAL A 101 6.58 9.35 -6.26
N THR A 102 6.36 8.83 -5.06
CA THR A 102 7.36 8.79 -3.99
C THR A 102 7.88 7.38 -3.81
N VAL A 103 9.20 7.21 -3.82
CA VAL A 103 9.89 5.98 -3.43
C VAL A 103 10.60 6.23 -2.11
N THR A 104 10.29 5.44 -1.10
CA THR A 104 10.92 5.49 0.22
C THR A 104 11.99 4.41 0.31
N LEU A 105 13.21 4.82 0.66
CA LEU A 105 14.37 3.95 0.80
C LEU A 105 14.94 4.06 2.22
N THR A 106 15.65 3.00 2.62
CA THR A 106 16.44 2.98 3.86
C THR A 106 17.77 2.29 3.60
N TRP A 107 18.78 2.63 4.40
CA TRP A 107 20.10 2.00 4.31
C TRP A 107 20.21 0.85 5.30
N VAL A 108 20.39 -0.37 4.79
CA VAL A 108 20.51 -1.61 5.59
C VAL A 108 21.69 -2.42 5.06
N GLU A 109 22.52 -2.93 5.98
CA GLU A 109 23.63 -3.84 5.65
C GLU A 109 24.52 -3.37 4.47
N SER A 110 24.80 -2.06 4.42
CA SER A 110 25.61 -1.42 3.37
C SER A 110 24.97 -1.32 1.98
N ALA A 111 23.64 -1.36 1.89
CA ALA A 111 22.90 -1.11 0.66
C ALA A 111 21.64 -0.26 0.89
N TRP A 112 21.24 0.50 -0.14
CA TRP A 112 19.93 1.15 -0.18
C TRP A 112 18.87 0.13 -0.59
N CYS A 113 17.83 -0.01 0.23
CA CYS A 113 16.71 -0.90 -0.02
C CYS A 113 15.41 -0.09 -0.08
N ILE A 114 14.53 -0.45 -1.01
CA ILE A 114 13.23 0.17 -1.19
C ILE A 114 12.23 -0.44 -0.19
N VAL A 115 11.58 0.43 0.58
CA VAL A 115 10.64 0.07 1.64
C VAL A 115 9.20 0.24 1.15
N GLU A 116 8.93 1.35 0.46
CA GLU A 116 7.60 1.72 0.01
C GLU A 116 7.68 2.43 -1.35
N VAL A 117 6.69 2.16 -2.20
CA VAL A 117 6.37 2.98 -3.37
C VAL A 117 4.96 3.52 -3.18
N ASN A 118 4.80 4.84 -3.24
CA ASN A 118 3.54 5.53 -3.10
C ASN A 118 3.27 6.39 -4.36
N PRO A 119 2.18 6.17 -5.10
CA PRO A 119 1.89 6.85 -6.37
C PRO A 119 1.35 8.29 -6.19
N SER A 120 1.90 9.01 -5.21
CA SER A 120 1.66 10.43 -4.93
C SER A 120 2.84 11.02 -4.15
N GLY A 121 2.86 12.34 -3.98
CA GLY A 121 3.87 13.01 -3.16
C GLY A 121 3.78 12.68 -1.66
N ILE A 122 4.91 12.78 -0.96
CA ILE A 122 5.12 12.46 0.46
C ILE A 122 4.31 13.33 1.41
N ASP A 123 3.96 14.56 1.02
CA ASP A 123 3.13 15.45 1.85
C ASP A 123 1.67 14.97 1.89
N MET A 124 1.28 14.20 0.87
CA MET A 124 -0.09 13.76 0.71
C MET A 124 -0.15 12.33 0.14
N PRO A 125 0.45 11.34 0.84
CA PRO A 125 0.57 9.97 0.36
C PRO A 125 -0.80 9.35 0.15
N ILE A 126 -0.95 8.51 -0.87
CA ILE A 126 -2.22 7.83 -1.10
C ILE A 126 -2.40 6.76 -0.03
N THR A 127 -3.59 6.75 0.56
CA THR A 127 -4.08 5.73 1.49
C THR A 127 -5.41 5.22 0.96
N GLY A 128 -5.88 4.04 1.38
CA GLY A 128 -7.17 3.56 0.89
C GLY A 128 -8.34 4.48 1.24
N PRO A 129 -8.45 5.09 2.45
CA PRO A 129 -9.47 6.11 2.72
C PRO A 129 -9.38 7.32 1.77
N ARG A 130 -8.17 7.86 1.54
CA ARG A 130 -7.97 9.00 0.64
C ARG A 130 -8.33 8.65 -0.81
N ALA A 131 -7.90 7.48 -1.28
CA ALA A 131 -8.24 6.97 -2.60
C ALA A 131 -9.76 6.82 -2.79
N ARG A 132 -10.47 6.25 -1.81
CA ARG A 132 -11.94 6.15 -1.85
C ARG A 132 -12.62 7.52 -1.86
N GLY A 133 -12.11 8.48 -1.08
CA GLY A 133 -12.59 9.86 -1.08
C GLY A 133 -12.45 10.54 -2.44
N LEU A 134 -11.25 10.43 -3.05
CA LEU A 134 -10.96 10.97 -4.38
C LEU A 134 -11.81 10.31 -5.48
N LEU A 135 -12.01 8.99 -5.42
CA LEU A 135 -12.87 8.28 -6.37
C LEU A 135 -14.36 8.65 -6.23
N ALA A 136 -14.82 8.91 -5.01
CA ALA A 136 -16.20 9.34 -4.77
C ALA A 136 -16.45 10.77 -5.28
N SER A 137 -15.50 11.68 -5.06
CA SER A 137 -15.59 13.04 -5.60
C SER A 137 -15.43 13.08 -7.11
N SER A 138 -14.52 12.27 -7.69
CA SER A 138 -14.34 12.20 -9.14
C SER A 138 -15.57 11.63 -9.85
N LYS A 139 -16.25 10.62 -9.29
CA LYS A 139 -17.52 10.10 -9.81
C LYS A 139 -18.64 11.14 -9.78
N THR A 140 -18.65 11.99 -8.76
CA THR A 140 -19.63 13.08 -8.62
C THR A 140 -19.39 14.17 -9.68
N LEU A 141 -18.14 14.32 -10.14
CA LEU A 141 -17.72 15.28 -11.17
C LEU A 141 -17.73 14.69 -12.60
N SER A 142 -17.77 13.36 -12.75
CA SER A 142 -17.84 12.70 -14.05
C SER A 142 -19.29 12.59 -14.54
N GLU A 143 -19.57 12.99 -15.78
CA GLU A 143 -20.86 12.69 -16.40
C GLU A 143 -21.01 11.16 -16.57
N LYS A 144 -21.94 10.55 -15.82
CA LYS A 144 -22.42 9.14 -15.91
C LYS A 144 -21.64 8.04 -15.15
N ASP A 145 -21.37 8.19 -13.85
CA ASP A 145 -20.96 7.09 -12.93
C ASP A 145 -19.73 6.26 -13.36
N LYS A 146 -18.99 6.72 -14.37
CA LYS A 146 -17.81 6.04 -14.92
C LYS A 146 -16.58 6.65 -14.28
N VAL A 147 -15.73 5.77 -13.76
CA VAL A 147 -14.35 6.14 -13.39
C VAL A 147 -13.70 6.74 -14.66
N PRO A 148 -13.02 7.90 -14.58
CA PRO A 148 -12.33 8.49 -15.72
C PRO A 148 -11.45 7.44 -16.40
N SER A 149 -11.44 7.38 -17.74
CA SER A 149 -10.67 6.38 -18.50
C SER A 149 -9.17 6.67 -18.55
N GLU A 150 -8.72 7.66 -17.78
CA GLU A 150 -7.35 8.14 -17.84
C GLU A 150 -6.45 7.28 -16.94
N PRO A 151 -5.32 6.76 -17.46
CA PRO A 151 -4.43 5.84 -16.74
C PRO A 151 -3.96 6.31 -15.35
N TRP A 152 -3.94 7.61 -15.07
CA TRP A 152 -3.61 8.14 -13.74
C TRP A 152 -4.59 7.71 -12.65
N ILE A 153 -5.78 7.23 -13.00
CA ILE A 153 -6.77 6.75 -12.03
C ILE A 153 -6.43 5.38 -11.44
N LEU A 154 -5.58 4.59 -12.11
CA LEU A 154 -5.30 3.20 -11.76
C LEU A 154 -4.75 3.04 -10.34
N PRO A 155 -3.80 3.87 -9.86
CA PRO A 155 -3.32 3.77 -8.49
C PRO A 155 -4.41 4.11 -7.46
N PHE A 156 -5.26 5.10 -7.75
CA PHE A 156 -6.41 5.41 -6.89
C PHE A 156 -7.42 4.27 -6.87
N ALA A 157 -7.72 3.66 -8.03
CA ALA A 157 -8.58 2.50 -8.11
C ALA A 157 -8.01 1.30 -7.35
N LEU A 158 -6.69 1.10 -7.39
CA LEU A 158 -5.98 0.02 -6.67
C LEU A 158 -6.05 0.20 -5.14
N TYR A 159 -5.69 1.39 -4.63
CA TYR A 159 -5.79 1.70 -3.20
C TYR A 159 -7.25 1.80 -2.72
N GLY A 160 -8.16 2.21 -3.60
CA GLY A 160 -9.60 2.26 -3.32
C GLY A 160 -10.28 0.88 -3.31
N GLY A 161 -9.64 -0.15 -3.88
CA GLY A 161 -10.18 -1.50 -4.02
C GLY A 161 -11.16 -1.67 -5.19
N MET A 162 -11.21 -0.70 -6.10
CA MET A 162 -11.98 -0.75 -7.34
C MET A 162 -11.23 -1.46 -8.48
N LEU A 163 -9.90 -1.41 -8.47
CA LEU A 163 -9.04 -2.20 -9.34
C LEU A 163 -8.51 -3.41 -8.57
N GLN A 164 -8.86 -4.60 -9.03
CA GLN A 164 -8.40 -5.86 -8.46
C GLN A 164 -7.35 -6.46 -9.40
N ILE A 165 -6.11 -6.55 -8.91
CA ILE A 165 -5.04 -7.27 -9.59
C ILE A 165 -5.10 -8.74 -9.14
N PRO A 166 -4.89 -9.72 -10.02
CA PRO A 166 -4.83 -11.13 -9.63
C PRO A 166 -3.80 -11.37 -8.52
N LEU A 167 -4.20 -12.16 -7.52
CA LEU A 167 -3.27 -12.68 -6.50
C LEU A 167 -2.42 -13.77 -7.13
N ARG A 168 -1.12 -13.78 -6.82
CA ARG A 168 -0.22 -14.88 -7.20
C ARG A 168 -0.55 -16.13 -6.41
N ALA A 169 -0.71 -17.26 -7.09
CA ALA A 169 -1.03 -18.52 -6.43
C ALA A 169 0.07 -18.94 -5.45
N GLU A 170 1.33 -18.67 -5.79
CA GLU A 170 2.51 -19.01 -4.99
C GLU A 170 2.62 -18.17 -3.71
N ALA A 171 1.95 -17.02 -3.67
CA ALA A 171 1.92 -16.14 -2.50
C ALA A 171 0.95 -16.63 -1.41
N ILE A 172 0.01 -17.52 -1.74
CA ILE A 172 -1.00 -18.00 -0.79
C ILE A 172 -0.39 -19.11 0.08
N ALA A 173 -0.16 -18.81 1.36
CA ALA A 173 0.57 -19.73 2.23
C ALA A 173 -0.28 -20.86 2.82
N ASP A 174 -1.60 -20.68 2.96
CA ASP A 174 -2.50 -21.66 3.55
C ASP A 174 -3.98 -21.46 3.16
N ASP A 175 -4.83 -22.40 3.55
CA ASP A 175 -6.27 -22.41 3.27
C ASP A 175 -7.02 -21.19 3.86
N VAL A 176 -6.47 -20.55 4.91
CA VAL A 176 -7.06 -19.33 5.47
C VAL A 176 -6.78 -18.15 4.55
N GLU A 177 -5.53 -17.96 4.12
CA GLU A 177 -5.15 -16.94 3.13
C GLU A 177 -5.91 -17.14 1.80
N ALA A 178 -6.09 -18.40 1.36
CA ALA A 178 -6.80 -18.77 0.15
C ALA A 178 -8.29 -18.35 0.14
N LEU A 179 -8.92 -18.25 1.32
CA LEU A 179 -10.28 -17.75 1.46
C LEU A 179 -10.33 -16.26 1.74
N PHE A 180 -9.42 -15.79 2.59
CA PHE A 180 -9.43 -14.45 3.15
C PHE A 180 -9.02 -13.38 2.13
N LEU A 181 -7.93 -13.57 1.40
CA LEU A 181 -7.42 -12.56 0.48
C LEU A 181 -8.38 -12.33 -0.71
N PRO A 182 -8.92 -13.38 -1.38
CA PRO A 182 -9.97 -13.18 -2.38
C PRO A 182 -11.26 -12.59 -1.78
N GLY A 183 -11.60 -12.95 -0.53
CA GLY A 183 -12.75 -12.38 0.19
C GLY A 183 -12.63 -10.86 0.38
N LEU A 184 -11.44 -10.39 0.76
CA LEU A 184 -11.12 -8.96 0.82
C LEU A 184 -11.26 -8.29 -0.55
N GLN A 185 -10.70 -8.86 -1.62
CA GLN A 185 -10.86 -8.30 -2.97
C GLN A 185 -12.33 -8.23 -3.36
N HIS A 186 -13.10 -9.31 -3.19
CA HIS A 186 -14.53 -9.36 -3.49
C HIS A 186 -15.33 -8.27 -2.77
N ARG A 187 -14.90 -7.88 -1.56
CA ARG A 187 -15.47 -6.78 -0.79
C ARG A 187 -14.82 -5.42 -1.04
N THR A 188 -14.13 -5.28 -2.17
CA THR A 188 -13.50 -4.04 -2.64
C THR A 188 -12.56 -3.42 -1.62
N TYR A 189 -11.87 -4.25 -0.83
CA TYR A 189 -10.75 -3.77 -0.02
C TYR A 189 -9.59 -3.40 -0.94
N GLY A 190 -8.94 -2.27 -0.63
CA GLY A 190 -7.78 -1.78 -1.37
C GLY A 190 -6.53 -2.59 -1.10
N VAL A 191 -5.52 -2.41 -1.95
CA VAL A 191 -4.26 -3.16 -1.89
C VAL A 191 -3.59 -3.13 -0.51
N MET A 192 -3.61 -1.98 0.17
CA MET A 192 -3.04 -1.86 1.53
C MET A 192 -3.78 -2.71 2.56
N ALA A 193 -5.10 -2.82 2.47
CA ALA A 193 -5.85 -3.69 3.37
C ALA A 193 -5.55 -5.18 3.11
N LEU A 194 -5.20 -5.57 1.89
CA LEU A 194 -4.76 -6.94 1.60
C LEU A 194 -3.42 -7.24 2.27
N ILE A 195 -2.40 -6.40 2.06
CA ILE A 195 -1.07 -6.64 2.65
C ILE A 195 -1.13 -6.62 4.19
N ARG A 196 -1.88 -5.67 4.76
CA ARG A 196 -2.04 -5.51 6.22
C ARG A 196 -2.84 -6.66 6.82
N GLY A 197 -3.87 -7.13 6.11
CA GLY A 197 -4.66 -8.29 6.52
C GLY A 197 -3.84 -9.58 6.49
N ARG A 198 -3.00 -9.77 5.47
CA ARG A 198 -2.08 -10.90 5.39
C ARG A 198 -1.09 -10.89 6.55
N ARG A 199 -0.49 -9.72 6.83
CA ARG A 199 0.41 -9.52 7.97
C ARG A 199 -0.29 -9.86 9.29
N LEU A 200 -1.52 -9.39 9.51
CA LEU A 200 -2.32 -9.72 10.69
C LEU A 200 -2.43 -11.24 10.90
N TRP A 201 -2.71 -12.00 9.83
CA TRP A 201 -2.81 -13.46 9.92
C TRP A 201 -1.46 -14.10 10.25
N ARG A 202 -0.39 -13.68 9.58
CA ARG A 202 0.95 -14.23 9.76
C ARG A 202 1.53 -13.94 11.14
N ASP A 203 1.36 -12.71 11.63
CA ASP A 203 1.76 -12.30 12.98
C ASP A 203 1.00 -13.13 14.02
N PHE A 204 -0.30 -13.36 13.80
CA PHE A 204 -1.09 -14.23 14.69
C PHE A 204 -0.61 -15.68 14.66
N LYS A 205 -0.32 -16.24 13.48
CA LYS A 205 0.24 -17.59 13.37
C LYS A 205 1.56 -17.73 14.11
N ALA A 206 2.45 -16.75 13.96
CA ALA A 206 3.73 -16.73 14.66
C ALA A 206 3.58 -16.64 16.18
N ALA A 207 2.66 -15.80 16.67
CA ALA A 207 2.45 -15.58 18.09
C ALA A 207 1.68 -16.71 18.80
N ALA A 208 0.68 -17.31 18.15
CA ALA A 208 -0.29 -18.20 18.80
C ALA A 208 -0.27 -19.65 18.29
N GLN A 209 0.38 -19.93 17.15
CA GLN A 209 0.44 -21.25 16.52
C GLN A 209 -0.94 -21.96 16.49
N PRO A 210 -1.97 -21.31 15.93
CA PRO A 210 -3.33 -21.84 15.95
C PRO A 210 -3.40 -23.14 15.14
N THR A 211 -4.28 -24.05 15.55
CA THR A 211 -4.70 -25.14 14.66
C THR A 211 -5.60 -24.53 13.58
N PRO A 212 -5.30 -24.68 12.28
CA PRO A 212 -6.11 -24.09 11.21
C PRO A 212 -7.39 -24.91 10.94
N ASP A 213 -8.11 -25.30 11.99
CA ASP A 213 -9.40 -25.96 11.85
C ASP A 213 -10.43 -24.98 11.28
N LYS A 214 -11.24 -25.45 10.33
CA LYS A 214 -12.32 -24.67 9.70
C LYS A 214 -11.81 -23.32 9.17
N PRO A 215 -10.99 -23.31 8.09
CA PRO A 215 -10.35 -22.10 7.57
C PRO A 215 -11.31 -20.92 7.34
N ALA A 216 -12.53 -21.17 6.89
CA ALA A 216 -13.56 -20.15 6.70
C ALA A 216 -13.91 -19.36 7.98
N GLY A 217 -13.85 -19.99 9.16
CA GLY A 217 -14.06 -19.30 10.43
C GLY A 217 -12.94 -18.35 10.79
N TRP A 218 -11.69 -18.69 10.44
CA TRP A 218 -10.52 -17.85 10.62
C TRP A 218 -10.51 -16.69 9.62
N ALA A 219 -10.79 -16.96 8.34
CA ALA A 219 -10.90 -15.94 7.30
C ALA A 219 -11.98 -14.90 7.63
N ALA A 220 -13.16 -15.33 8.11
CA ALA A 220 -14.21 -14.43 8.56
C ALA A 220 -13.80 -13.59 9.79
N ALA A 221 -13.07 -14.18 10.74
CA ALA A 221 -12.59 -13.45 11.90
C ALA A 221 -11.57 -12.37 11.52
N LEU A 222 -10.63 -12.70 10.61
CA LEU A 222 -9.66 -11.76 10.07
C LEU A 222 -10.33 -10.62 9.32
N GLU A 223 -11.29 -10.91 8.45
CA GLU A 223 -12.00 -9.85 7.71
C GLU A 223 -12.79 -8.93 8.64
N PHE A 224 -13.41 -9.47 9.69
CA PHE A 224 -14.09 -8.62 10.67
C PHE A 224 -13.12 -7.68 11.37
N ILE A 225 -11.95 -8.17 11.79
CA ILE A 225 -10.90 -7.32 12.37
C ILE A 225 -10.43 -6.28 11.35
N MET A 226 -10.19 -6.67 10.10
CA MET A 226 -9.81 -5.72 9.05
C MET A 226 -10.87 -4.65 8.79
N SER A 227 -12.15 -5.00 8.91
CA SER A 227 -13.23 -4.01 8.84
C SER A 227 -13.10 -2.97 9.94
N GLU A 228 -12.81 -3.38 11.18
CA GLU A 228 -12.58 -2.46 12.30
C GLU A 228 -11.32 -1.60 12.07
N GLN A 229 -10.22 -2.19 11.60
CA GLN A 229 -8.97 -1.48 11.32
C GLN A 229 -9.13 -0.44 10.21
N ASN A 230 -10.01 -0.67 9.24
CA ASN A 230 -10.19 0.19 8.07
C ASN A 230 -11.41 1.12 8.14
N MET A 231 -12.00 1.27 9.34
CA MET A 231 -13.23 2.05 9.57
C MET A 231 -14.38 1.67 8.63
N ARG A 232 -14.47 0.39 8.26
CA ARG A 232 -15.61 -0.14 7.52
C ARG A 232 -16.66 -0.63 8.50
N SER A 233 -17.92 -0.27 8.25
CA SER A 233 -19.06 -0.65 9.08
C SER A 233 -19.65 -2.02 8.72
N GLN A 234 -18.81 -3.05 8.58
CA GLN A 234 -19.31 -4.41 8.35
C GLN A 234 -19.79 -5.04 9.66
N THR A 235 -20.98 -5.64 9.63
CA THR A 235 -21.48 -6.40 10.78
C THR A 235 -20.87 -7.80 10.79
N GLN A 236 -20.72 -8.37 11.99
CA GLN A 236 -20.27 -9.76 12.16
C GLN A 236 -21.15 -10.75 11.36
N ALA A 237 -22.47 -10.51 11.30
CA ALA A 237 -23.39 -11.33 10.53
C ALA A 237 -23.15 -11.24 9.02
N ALA A 238 -22.88 -10.04 8.50
CA ALA A 238 -22.56 -9.85 7.09
C ALA A 238 -21.26 -10.56 6.70
N VAL A 239 -20.22 -10.48 7.53
CA VAL A 239 -18.95 -11.21 7.31
C VAL A 239 -19.19 -12.72 7.40
N GLY A 240 -19.86 -13.21 8.44
CA GLY A 240 -20.16 -14.63 8.60
C GLY A 240 -20.92 -15.23 7.42
N LYS A 241 -21.89 -14.49 6.86
CA LYS A 241 -22.63 -14.90 5.66
C LYS A 241 -21.74 -15.10 4.44
N LEU A 242 -20.75 -14.23 4.20
CA LEU A 242 -19.82 -14.34 3.06
C LEU A 242 -19.03 -15.66 3.12
N TYR A 243 -18.49 -15.98 4.30
CA TYR A 243 -17.68 -17.18 4.51
C TYR A 243 -18.50 -18.42 4.86
N LYS A 244 -19.84 -18.34 4.82
CA LYS A 244 -20.76 -19.42 5.21
C LYS A 244 -20.43 -20.00 6.60
N THR A 245 -20.07 -19.12 7.55
CA THR A 245 -19.72 -19.47 8.92
C THR A 245 -20.67 -18.82 9.92
N ASN A 246 -20.87 -19.45 11.06
CA ASN A 246 -21.73 -18.93 12.12
C ASN A 246 -20.94 -18.07 13.12
N LEU A 247 -21.65 -17.20 13.84
CA LEU A 247 -21.06 -16.31 14.84
C LEU A 247 -20.35 -17.08 15.96
N SER A 248 -20.86 -18.25 16.35
CA SER A 248 -20.25 -19.08 17.39
C SER A 248 -18.88 -19.63 16.99
N THR A 249 -18.59 -19.78 15.70
CA THR A 249 -17.26 -20.16 15.20
C THR A 249 -16.34 -18.96 15.06
N MET A 250 -16.87 -17.81 14.63
CA MET A 250 -16.10 -16.60 14.31
C MET A 250 -15.71 -15.78 15.55
N VAL A 251 -16.65 -15.53 16.47
CA VAL A 251 -16.45 -14.64 17.63
C VAL A 251 -15.30 -15.09 18.55
N PRO A 252 -15.15 -16.39 18.90
CA PRO A 252 -14.02 -16.84 19.69
C PRO A 252 -12.67 -16.59 19.00
N ARG A 253 -12.61 -16.77 17.67
CA ARG A 253 -11.40 -16.55 16.87
C ARG A 253 -11.01 -15.07 16.83
N ILE A 254 -11.98 -14.17 16.69
CA ILE A 254 -11.74 -12.71 16.81
C ILE A 254 -11.07 -12.39 18.15
N LYS A 255 -11.59 -12.93 19.26
CA LYS A 255 -11.03 -12.71 20.60
C LYS A 255 -9.62 -13.30 20.72
N GLN A 256 -9.37 -14.47 20.13
CA GLN A 256 -8.04 -15.10 20.14
C GLN A 256 -7.01 -14.26 19.39
N ILE A 257 -7.33 -13.80 18.18
CA ILE A 257 -6.43 -12.95 17.38
C ILE A 257 -6.13 -11.65 18.12
N LYS A 258 -7.16 -10.92 18.56
CA LYS A 258 -6.98 -9.65 19.28
C LYS A 258 -6.18 -9.82 20.56
N LYS A 259 -6.43 -10.90 21.33
CA LYS A 259 -5.69 -11.18 22.57
C LYS A 259 -4.22 -11.51 22.28
N ALA A 260 -3.95 -12.39 21.32
CA ALA A 260 -2.59 -12.82 21.01
C ALA A 260 -1.73 -11.67 20.45
N LEU A 261 -2.35 -10.77 19.67
CA LEU A 261 -1.66 -9.62 19.06
C LEU A 261 -1.77 -8.32 19.87
N ASN A 262 -2.44 -8.35 21.02
CA ASN A 262 -2.70 -7.19 21.89
C ASN A 262 -3.42 -6.02 21.17
N ILE A 263 -4.46 -6.32 20.39
CA ILE A 263 -5.24 -5.32 19.64
C ILE A 263 -6.43 -4.85 20.48
N SER A 264 -6.43 -3.59 20.92
CA SER A 264 -7.52 -2.95 21.68
C SER A 264 -8.28 -1.86 20.92
N GLY A 265 -7.90 -1.56 19.68
CA GLY A 265 -8.47 -0.49 18.86
C GLY A 265 -7.92 -0.54 17.43
N GLN A 266 -7.69 0.64 16.84
CA GLN A 266 -6.89 0.75 15.63
C GLN A 266 -5.41 0.50 15.96
N ASP A 267 -4.78 -0.36 15.20
CA ASP A 267 -3.39 -0.77 15.36
C ASP A 267 -2.63 -0.36 14.10
N GLU A 268 -1.60 0.47 14.27
CA GLU A 268 -0.78 1.02 13.17
C GLU A 268 -0.19 -0.05 12.26
N ARG A 269 0.03 -1.27 12.79
CA ARG A 269 0.59 -2.39 12.03
C ARG A 269 -0.37 -2.91 10.97
N TYR A 270 -1.68 -2.80 11.23
CA TYR A 270 -2.75 -3.45 10.44
C TYR A 270 -3.78 -2.47 9.86
N THR A 271 -3.68 -1.19 10.20
CA THR A 271 -4.53 -0.14 9.64
C THR A 271 -3.96 0.42 8.32
N ASP A 272 -4.85 0.86 7.45
CA ASP A 272 -4.57 1.63 6.22
C ASP A 272 -4.80 3.13 6.46
N ILE A 273 -5.04 3.52 7.71
CA ILE A 273 -5.22 4.91 8.10
C ILE A 273 -3.88 5.40 8.63
N GLN A 274 -3.06 5.97 7.75
CA GLN A 274 -1.86 6.68 8.18
C GLN A 274 -2.22 8.14 8.52
N SER A 275 -1.85 8.56 9.72
CA SER A 275 -2.04 9.90 10.26
C SER A 275 -0.82 10.82 10.10
N ASN A 276 0.27 10.33 9.50
CA ASN A 276 1.50 11.10 9.39
C ASN A 276 1.36 12.15 8.29
N GLN A 277 0.98 13.37 8.68
CA GLN A 277 1.33 14.57 7.93
C GLN A 277 2.74 14.96 8.36
N ILE A 278 3.64 15.15 7.39
CA ILE A 278 4.90 15.83 7.66
C ILE A 278 4.52 17.31 7.88
N VAL A 279 4.37 17.68 9.16
CA VAL A 279 4.18 19.08 9.54
C VAL A 279 5.55 19.73 9.56
N TYR A 280 5.80 20.59 8.58
CA TYR A 280 6.95 21.48 8.65
C TYR A 280 6.80 22.36 9.89
N GLY A 281 7.73 22.25 10.83
CA GLY A 281 7.86 23.26 11.88
C GLY A 281 8.20 24.57 11.20
N ASN A 282 7.32 25.56 11.31
CA ASN A 282 7.69 26.93 10.99
C ASN A 282 8.81 27.32 11.95
N GLU A 283 10.06 27.30 11.48
CA GLU A 283 11.07 28.18 12.02
C GLU A 283 10.60 29.61 11.74
N ASP A 284 10.02 30.20 12.78
CA ASP A 284 9.72 31.62 13.01
C ASP A 284 8.23 31.88 13.33
N GLY A 285 7.96 32.06 14.63
CA GLY A 285 6.72 32.67 15.10
C GLY A 285 6.31 32.21 16.49
N GLU A 286 6.73 32.94 17.51
CA GLU A 286 6.32 32.82 18.90
C GLU A 286 4.83 32.42 19.08
N VAL A 287 4.58 31.33 19.80
CA VAL A 287 3.26 31.10 20.42
C VAL A 287 3.29 31.69 21.82
N LYS A 288 2.61 32.83 21.99
CA LYS A 288 2.22 33.31 23.32
C LYS A 288 0.92 32.64 23.74
N GLY A 289 0.98 31.97 24.89
CA GLY A 289 -0.09 31.84 25.90
C GLY A 289 -1.28 30.96 25.54
#